data_AF-A0A2J5PN87-F1
#
_entry.id   AF-A0A2J5PN87-F1
#
_cell.length_a   1.000
_cell.length_b   1.000
_cell.length_c   1.000
_cell.angle_alpha   90.00
_cell.angle_beta   90.00
_cell.angle_gamma   90.00
#
_symmetry.space_group_name_H-M   'P 1'
#
loop_
_entity.id
_entity.type
_entity.pdbx_description
1 polymer ?
#
loop_
_entity_poly.entity_id
_entity_poly.type
_entity_poly.pdbx_seq_one_letter_code
_entity_poly.pdbx_strand_id
1 'polypeptide(L)'
;MQTIIDAWFVQGMIKATSDAWLKGWDERNGGNLTLRLDEADIEPYAADFHAKPRYIALSQPMPTLANQPFIVTGSGKFFRNVQLDPAANLGVVKVDSDGAGYHILWGLTNDAVPTSELPAHFLSHSERIRLTNGKDRVIMHCHATNLIALTYVLENNSDLFTRKLWEGSTECLVVFPDDVGILPWMVPGT
;
A
#
# COMPACT_ATOMS: atom_id res chain seq x y z
N MET A 1 -24.00 -14.05 -8.60
CA MET A 1 -22.61 -14.38 -8.99
C MET A 1 -21.73 -13.41 -8.23
N GLN A 2 -20.80 -13.87 -7.40
CA GLN A 2 -19.88 -12.96 -6.70
C GLN A 2 -18.95 -12.32 -7.73
N THR A 3 -18.76 -11.02 -7.63
CA THR A 3 -17.80 -10.27 -8.45
C THR A 3 -16.53 -10.03 -7.65
N ILE A 4 -15.45 -9.61 -8.30
CA ILE A 4 -14.20 -9.25 -7.60
C ILE A 4 -14.40 -8.15 -6.56
N ILE A 5 -15.44 -7.31 -6.69
CA ILE A 5 -15.81 -6.32 -5.67
C ILE A 5 -16.13 -6.98 -4.33
N ASP A 6 -16.72 -8.18 -4.36
CA ASP A 6 -17.09 -8.96 -3.17
C ASP A 6 -15.90 -9.76 -2.61
N ALA A 7 -14.75 -9.77 -3.30
CA ALA A 7 -13.57 -10.51 -2.88
C ALA A 7 -13.00 -9.97 -1.57
N TRP A 8 -12.44 -10.87 -0.75
CA TRP A 8 -11.92 -10.56 0.58
C TRP A 8 -10.90 -9.42 0.56
N PHE A 9 -10.06 -9.36 -0.47
CA PHE A 9 -9.01 -8.36 -0.61
C PHE A 9 -9.57 -6.99 -1.03
N VAL A 10 -10.61 -6.93 -1.87
CA VAL A 10 -11.26 -5.65 -2.22
C VAL A 10 -12.00 -5.10 -1.00
N GLN A 11 -12.77 -5.95 -0.30
CA GLN A 11 -13.45 -5.57 0.93
C GLN A 11 -12.46 -5.15 2.05
N GLY A 12 -11.31 -5.83 2.14
CA GLY A 12 -10.22 -5.46 3.05
C GLY A 12 -9.64 -4.07 2.73
N MET A 13 -9.39 -3.77 1.45
CA MET A 13 -8.92 -2.45 1.01
C MET A 13 -9.97 -1.36 1.27
N ILE A 14 -11.25 -1.62 1.00
CA ILE A 14 -12.36 -0.72 1.31
C ILE A 14 -12.39 -0.39 2.81
N LYS A 15 -12.33 -1.42 3.66
CA LYS A 15 -12.35 -1.24 5.11
C LYS A 15 -11.15 -0.43 5.59
N ALA A 16 -9.93 -0.81 5.22
CA ALA A 16 -8.71 -0.17 5.69
C ALA A 16 -8.65 1.32 5.32
N THR A 17 -8.96 1.64 4.06
CA THR A 17 -8.96 3.03 3.57
C THR A 17 -10.10 3.85 4.18
N SER A 18 -11.27 3.27 4.39
CA SER A 18 -12.41 3.96 5.03
C SER A 18 -12.15 4.24 6.51
N ASP A 19 -11.56 3.28 7.23
CA ASP A 19 -11.22 3.44 8.65
C ASP A 19 -10.15 4.53 8.83
N ALA A 20 -9.12 4.54 8.00
CA ALA A 20 -8.05 5.52 8.06
C ALA A 20 -8.55 6.95 7.69
N TRP A 21 -9.45 7.05 6.71
CA TRP A 21 -10.22 8.28 6.45
C TRP A 21 -11.01 8.76 7.68
N LEU A 22 -11.75 7.86 8.33
CA LEU A 22 -12.55 8.19 9.53
C LEU A 22 -11.67 8.59 10.73
N LYS A 23 -10.43 8.12 10.79
CA LYS A 23 -9.42 8.57 11.76
C LYS A 23 -8.88 9.97 11.46
N GLY A 24 -9.17 10.52 10.29
CA GLY A 24 -8.65 11.82 9.84
C GLY A 24 -7.19 11.76 9.42
N TRP A 25 -6.70 10.60 8.98
CA TRP A 25 -5.30 10.40 8.59
C TRP A 25 -5.03 10.57 7.10
N ASP A 26 -6.07 10.68 6.27
CA ASP A 26 -5.93 10.59 4.81
C ASP A 26 -6.72 11.70 4.12
N GLU A 27 -6.39 12.96 4.42
CA GLU A 27 -7.01 14.10 3.78
C GLU A 27 -6.69 14.17 2.28
N ARG A 28 -7.68 14.54 1.47
CA ARG A 28 -7.55 14.59 0.01
C ARG A 28 -7.03 13.25 -0.54
N ASN A 29 -5.82 13.24 -1.08
CA ASN A 29 -5.13 12.08 -1.64
C ASN A 29 -3.89 11.68 -0.83
N GLY A 30 -3.76 12.20 0.39
CA GLY A 30 -2.74 11.78 1.34
C GLY A 30 -3.02 10.35 1.78
N GLY A 31 -1.99 9.51 1.79
CA GLY A 31 -2.09 8.09 2.06
C GLY A 31 -2.20 7.20 0.83
N ASN A 32 -1.60 6.02 0.92
CA ASN A 32 -1.59 5.00 -0.11
C ASN A 32 -1.35 3.61 0.51
N LEU A 33 -1.87 2.58 -0.15
CA LEU A 33 -1.91 1.23 0.40
C LEU A 33 -1.69 0.20 -0.70
N THR A 34 -0.79 -0.75 -0.45
CA THR A 34 -0.59 -1.91 -1.32
C THR A 34 -0.57 -3.21 -0.52
N LEU A 35 -1.31 -4.19 -1.03
CA LEU A 35 -1.41 -5.53 -0.47
C LEU A 35 -0.95 -6.54 -1.52
N ARG A 36 0.04 -7.37 -1.17
CA ARG A 36 0.54 -8.50 -1.95
C ARG A 36 -0.41 -9.69 -1.85
N LEU A 37 -0.89 -10.14 -2.99
CA LEU A 37 -1.82 -11.26 -3.13
C LEU A 37 -1.10 -12.50 -3.64
N ASP A 38 -1.76 -13.66 -3.54
CA ASP A 38 -1.34 -14.87 -4.23
C ASP A 38 -2.16 -15.04 -5.52
N GLU A 39 -1.66 -15.84 -6.48
CA GLU A 39 -2.39 -16.07 -7.75
C GLU A 39 -3.79 -16.65 -7.49
N ALA A 40 -3.90 -17.55 -6.52
CA ALA A 40 -5.13 -18.20 -6.12
C ALA A 40 -6.19 -17.22 -5.58
N ASP A 41 -5.78 -16.03 -5.08
CA ASP A 41 -6.74 -15.01 -4.64
C ASP A 41 -7.48 -14.40 -5.84
N ILE A 42 -6.80 -14.25 -6.97
CA ILE A 42 -7.30 -13.48 -8.12
C ILE A 42 -7.82 -14.38 -9.26
N GLU A 43 -7.37 -15.64 -9.33
CA GLU A 43 -7.75 -16.61 -10.36
C GLU A 43 -9.28 -16.78 -10.53
N PRO A 44 -10.10 -16.87 -9.46
CA PRO A 44 -11.56 -17.01 -9.61
C PRO A 44 -12.24 -15.82 -10.30
N TYR A 45 -11.58 -14.67 -10.36
CA TYR A 45 -12.11 -13.42 -10.87
C TYR A 45 -11.55 -13.03 -12.24
N ALA A 46 -10.88 -13.95 -12.95
CA ALA A 46 -10.29 -13.67 -14.25
C ALA A 46 -11.29 -13.13 -15.29
N ALA A 47 -12.58 -13.48 -15.16
CA ALA A 47 -13.65 -12.96 -16.01
C ALA A 47 -13.95 -11.45 -15.78
N ASP A 48 -13.58 -10.89 -14.64
CA ASP A 48 -13.76 -9.47 -14.30
C ASP A 48 -12.58 -8.62 -14.76
N PHE A 49 -11.49 -9.23 -15.23
CA PHE A 49 -10.30 -8.50 -15.64
C PHE A 49 -10.53 -7.72 -16.94
N HIS A 50 -9.76 -6.64 -17.11
CA HIS A 50 -9.69 -5.90 -18.36
C HIS A 50 -9.31 -6.84 -19.50
N ALA A 51 -10.11 -6.84 -20.57
CA ALA A 51 -9.83 -7.69 -21.75
C ALA A 51 -8.45 -7.40 -22.39
N LYS A 52 -7.93 -6.17 -22.20
CA LYS A 52 -6.58 -5.76 -22.60
C LYS A 52 -5.93 -5.02 -21.43
N PRO A 53 -5.30 -5.74 -20.47
CA PRO A 53 -4.62 -5.13 -19.34
C PRO A 53 -3.57 -4.13 -19.80
N ARG A 54 -3.61 -2.91 -19.26
CA ARG A 54 -2.59 -1.89 -19.56
C ARG A 54 -1.26 -2.30 -18.94
N TYR A 55 -0.16 -2.13 -19.67
CA TYR A 55 1.19 -2.37 -19.18
C TYR A 55 1.87 -1.05 -18.79
N ILE A 56 2.57 -1.04 -17.66
CA ILE A 56 3.39 0.08 -17.21
C ILE A 56 4.75 -0.47 -16.78
N ALA A 57 5.82 0.10 -17.33
CA ALA A 57 7.19 -0.24 -16.93
C ALA A 57 7.50 0.31 -15.53
N LEU A 58 8.22 -0.47 -14.74
CA LEU A 58 8.79 0.02 -13.48
C LEU A 58 10.00 0.92 -13.78
N SER A 59 10.26 1.86 -12.87
CA SER A 59 11.43 2.74 -12.97
C SER A 59 12.76 1.99 -12.86
N GLN A 60 12.75 0.83 -12.21
CA GLN A 60 13.87 -0.11 -12.15
C GLN A 60 13.35 -1.55 -12.01
N PRO A 61 14.07 -2.56 -12.52
CA PRO A 61 13.68 -3.95 -12.36
C PRO A 61 13.61 -4.39 -10.90
N MET A 62 12.57 -5.15 -10.55
CA MET A 62 12.34 -5.70 -9.20
C MET A 62 12.05 -7.21 -9.29
N PRO A 63 13.05 -8.04 -9.62
CA PRO A 63 12.86 -9.47 -9.88
C PRO A 63 12.38 -10.25 -8.64
N THR A 64 12.59 -9.72 -7.44
CA THR A 64 12.02 -10.22 -6.18
C THR A 64 10.49 -10.26 -6.17
N LEU A 65 9.86 -9.44 -7.01
CA LEU A 65 8.40 -9.34 -7.14
C LEU A 65 7.86 -10.03 -8.40
N ALA A 66 8.72 -10.71 -9.18
CA ALA A 66 8.32 -11.32 -10.44
C ALA A 66 7.09 -12.23 -10.28
N ASN A 67 6.13 -12.09 -11.20
CA ASN A 67 4.85 -12.79 -11.22
C ASN A 67 3.90 -12.51 -10.04
N GLN A 68 4.23 -11.60 -9.12
CA GLN A 68 3.38 -11.35 -7.94
C GLN A 68 2.22 -10.40 -8.26
N PRO A 69 0.98 -10.76 -7.89
CA PRO A 69 -0.15 -9.85 -7.93
C PRO A 69 -0.22 -8.98 -6.67
N PHE A 70 -0.73 -7.76 -6.84
CA PHE A 70 -1.00 -6.80 -5.77
C PHE A 70 -2.34 -6.12 -6.01
N ILE A 71 -3.05 -5.76 -4.94
CA ILE A 71 -4.09 -4.73 -5.00
C ILE A 71 -3.55 -3.42 -4.42
N VAL A 72 -3.78 -2.32 -5.14
CA VAL A 72 -3.16 -1.02 -4.88
C VAL A 72 -4.18 0.11 -4.94
N THR A 73 -3.97 1.17 -4.16
CA THR A 73 -4.68 2.45 -4.33
C THR A 73 -4.11 3.23 -5.52
N GLY A 74 -4.97 3.95 -6.24
CA GLY A 74 -4.58 4.76 -7.39
C GLY A 74 -3.97 6.12 -7.04
N SER A 75 -3.17 6.68 -7.96
CA SER A 75 -2.60 8.02 -7.82
C SER A 75 -3.69 9.10 -7.84
N GLY A 76 -3.57 10.06 -6.92
CA GLY A 76 -4.53 11.15 -6.74
C GLY A 76 -5.91 10.71 -6.24
N LYS A 77 -6.10 9.43 -5.90
CA LYS A 77 -7.36 8.87 -5.40
C LYS A 77 -7.49 9.11 -3.90
N PHE A 78 -8.74 9.21 -3.45
CA PHE A 78 -9.05 9.61 -2.07
C PHE A 78 -9.48 8.36 -1.31
N PHE A 79 -8.91 8.12 -0.14
CA PHE A 79 -9.33 7.01 0.72
C PHE A 79 -10.84 7.05 1.01
N ARG A 80 -11.40 8.26 1.20
CA ARG A 80 -12.84 8.52 1.33
C ARG A 80 -13.70 7.91 0.22
N ASN A 81 -13.18 7.83 -1.00
CA ASN A 81 -13.93 7.43 -2.19
C ASN A 81 -13.81 5.95 -2.51
N VAL A 82 -12.89 5.22 -1.86
CA VAL A 82 -12.69 3.78 -2.12
C VAL A 82 -13.96 2.99 -1.86
N GLN A 83 -14.67 3.25 -0.77
CA GLN A 83 -15.96 2.61 -0.46
C GLN A 83 -17.09 2.98 -1.43
N LEU A 84 -16.98 4.11 -2.14
CA LEU A 84 -18.02 4.58 -3.05
C LEU A 84 -17.87 3.98 -4.45
N ASP A 85 -16.63 3.87 -4.92
CA ASP A 85 -16.30 3.29 -6.22
C ASP A 85 -14.93 2.60 -6.13
N PRO A 86 -14.89 1.32 -5.71
CA PRO A 86 -13.64 0.59 -5.57
C PRO A 86 -12.88 0.47 -6.89
N ALA A 87 -13.58 0.28 -8.02
CA ALA A 87 -12.95 0.09 -9.32
C ALA A 87 -12.28 1.38 -9.86
N ALA A 88 -12.79 2.56 -9.50
CA ALA A 88 -12.15 3.82 -9.87
C ALA A 88 -10.96 4.21 -8.98
N ASN A 89 -10.87 3.66 -7.77
CA ASN A 89 -9.89 4.06 -6.75
C ASN A 89 -8.83 3.00 -6.44
N LEU A 90 -9.10 1.73 -6.73
CA LEU A 90 -8.21 0.59 -6.54
C LEU A 90 -7.89 -0.07 -7.88
N GLY A 91 -6.78 -0.81 -7.94
CA GLY A 91 -6.50 -1.72 -9.04
C GLY A 91 -5.77 -2.98 -8.60
N VAL A 92 -6.02 -4.07 -9.31
CA VAL A 92 -5.20 -5.28 -9.21
C VAL A 92 -4.13 -5.20 -10.30
N VAL A 93 -2.86 -5.24 -9.89
CA VAL A 93 -1.72 -5.26 -10.79
C VAL A 93 -0.96 -6.57 -10.65
N LYS A 94 -0.35 -7.06 -11.71
CA LYS A 94 0.54 -8.23 -11.68
C LYS A 94 1.87 -7.89 -12.31
N VAL A 95 2.93 -8.05 -11.52
CA VAL A 95 4.31 -7.86 -11.99
C VAL A 95 4.64 -8.95 -13.01
N ASP A 96 5.33 -8.59 -14.09
CA ASP A 96 5.75 -9.52 -15.12
C ASP A 96 6.84 -10.50 -14.63
N SER A 97 7.22 -11.44 -15.50
CA SER A 97 8.06 -12.58 -15.14
C SER A 97 9.52 -12.22 -14.85
N ASP A 98 9.99 -11.08 -15.33
CA ASP A 98 11.34 -10.55 -15.10
C ASP A 98 11.37 -9.36 -14.13
N GLY A 99 10.20 -8.90 -13.67
CA GLY A 99 10.09 -7.78 -12.73
C GLY A 99 10.37 -6.42 -13.37
N ALA A 100 10.27 -6.30 -14.69
CA ALA A 100 10.51 -5.08 -15.43
C ALA A 100 9.30 -4.12 -15.44
N GLY A 101 8.10 -4.64 -15.20
CA GLY A 101 6.87 -3.86 -15.23
C GLY A 101 5.69 -4.64 -14.66
N TYR A 102 4.48 -4.10 -14.85
CA TYR A 102 3.26 -4.73 -14.39
C TYR A 102 2.09 -4.49 -15.34
N HIS A 103 1.15 -5.43 -15.33
CA HIS A 103 -0.13 -5.31 -16.00
C HIS A 103 -1.22 -4.92 -15.01
N ILE A 104 -2.05 -3.93 -15.34
CA ILE A 104 -3.25 -3.57 -14.58
C ILE A 104 -4.38 -4.52 -15.00
N LEU A 105 -4.60 -5.57 -14.22
CA LEU A 105 -5.58 -6.62 -14.50
C LEU A 105 -7.01 -6.15 -14.25
N TRP A 106 -7.24 -5.38 -13.19
CA TRP A 106 -8.57 -4.90 -12.80
C TRP A 106 -8.51 -3.50 -12.20
N GLY A 107 -9.63 -2.78 -12.26
CA GLY A 107 -9.78 -1.47 -11.61
C GLY A 107 -8.96 -0.37 -12.28
N LEU A 108 -8.70 0.71 -11.54
CA LEU A 108 -8.08 1.95 -12.01
C LEU A 108 -8.72 2.44 -13.32
N THR A 109 -10.06 2.53 -13.32
CA THR A 109 -10.83 2.96 -14.49
C THR A 109 -10.51 4.40 -14.91
N ASN A 110 -10.88 4.76 -16.14
CA ASN A 110 -10.67 6.10 -16.73
C ASN A 110 -9.19 6.51 -16.71
N ASP A 111 -8.33 5.63 -17.20
CA ASP A 111 -6.88 5.82 -17.32
C ASP A 111 -6.13 6.13 -16.03
N ALA A 112 -6.74 5.89 -14.86
CA ALA A 112 -6.04 5.99 -13.60
C ALA A 112 -4.84 5.03 -13.54
N VAL A 113 -3.84 5.39 -12.75
CA VAL A 113 -2.63 4.60 -12.52
C VAL A 113 -2.47 4.32 -11.03
N PRO A 114 -1.66 3.32 -10.62
CA PRO A 114 -1.33 3.11 -9.21
C PRO A 114 -0.77 4.37 -8.56
N THR A 115 -0.73 4.41 -7.22
CA THR A 115 -0.08 5.48 -6.44
C THR A 115 1.28 5.89 -7.05
N SER A 116 1.59 7.19 -7.05
CA SER A 116 2.90 7.70 -7.50
C SER A 116 4.06 7.12 -6.69
N GLU A 117 3.80 6.64 -5.47
CA GLU A 117 4.78 6.03 -4.59
C GLU A 117 4.87 4.50 -4.76
N LEU A 118 4.32 3.93 -5.83
CA LEU A 118 4.39 2.49 -6.08
C LEU A 118 5.83 1.95 -6.05
N PRO A 119 6.85 2.62 -6.62
CA PRO A 119 8.23 2.16 -6.50
C PRO A 119 8.70 2.06 -5.05
N ALA A 120 8.38 3.04 -4.20
CA ALA A 120 8.72 2.99 -2.78
C ALA A 120 8.02 1.83 -2.07
N HIS A 121 6.73 1.62 -2.34
CA HIS A 121 6.00 0.47 -1.82
C HIS A 121 6.63 -0.86 -2.23
N PHE A 122 6.97 -1.02 -3.50
CA PHE A 122 7.54 -2.26 -4.02
C PHE A 122 8.96 -2.53 -3.51
N LEU A 123 9.76 -1.47 -3.33
CA LEU A 123 11.07 -1.59 -2.68
C LEU A 123 10.92 -2.03 -1.21
N SER A 124 9.99 -1.42 -0.47
CA SER A 124 9.68 -1.84 0.89
C SER A 124 9.15 -3.28 0.93
N HIS A 125 8.24 -3.67 0.03
CA HIS A 125 7.79 -5.06 -0.08
C HIS A 125 8.97 -6.03 -0.31
N SER A 126 9.89 -5.70 -1.20
CA SER A 126 11.06 -6.54 -1.49
C SER A 126 11.93 -6.76 -0.24
N GLU A 127 12.21 -5.69 0.51
CA GLU A 127 12.97 -5.81 1.77
C GLU A 127 12.18 -6.55 2.85
N ARG A 128 10.88 -6.28 3.00
CA ARG A 128 10.04 -6.96 3.99
C ARG A 128 9.88 -8.45 3.68
N ILE A 129 9.76 -8.84 2.41
CA ILE A 129 9.76 -10.25 1.99
C ILE A 129 11.07 -10.91 2.42
N ARG A 130 12.22 -10.28 2.16
CA ARG A 130 13.53 -10.80 2.53
C ARG A 130 13.69 -10.94 4.05
N LEU A 131 13.33 -9.91 4.81
CA LEU A 131 13.52 -9.85 6.26
C LEU A 131 12.55 -10.77 7.03
N THR A 132 11.34 -10.97 6.52
CA THR A 132 10.30 -11.73 7.22
C THR A 132 10.06 -13.12 6.64
N ASN A 133 10.90 -13.55 5.70
CA ASN A 133 10.72 -14.80 4.95
C ASN A 133 9.32 -14.89 4.31
N GLY A 134 8.91 -13.81 3.64
CA GLY A 134 7.66 -13.71 2.90
C GLY A 134 6.38 -13.55 3.72
N LYS A 135 6.47 -13.39 5.05
CA LYS A 135 5.30 -13.22 5.93
C LYS A 135 4.58 -11.88 5.70
N ASP A 136 5.34 -10.80 5.57
CA ASP A 136 4.78 -9.46 5.40
C ASP A 136 4.20 -9.28 3.99
N ARG A 137 2.97 -8.76 3.92
CA ARG A 137 2.20 -8.61 2.68
C ARG A 137 1.63 -7.21 2.46
N VAL A 138 1.77 -6.29 3.41
CA VAL A 138 1.14 -4.96 3.36
C VAL A 138 2.17 -3.88 3.57
N ILE A 139 2.12 -2.83 2.75
CA ILE A 139 2.78 -1.55 3.00
C ILE A 139 1.69 -0.48 2.98
N MET A 140 1.59 0.27 4.07
CA MET A 140 0.59 1.31 4.28
C MET A 140 1.30 2.62 4.65
N HIS A 141 0.93 3.70 3.98
CA HIS A 141 1.30 5.05 4.34
C HIS A 141 0.02 5.88 4.55
N CYS A 142 0.03 6.72 5.58
CA CYS A 142 -1.03 7.66 5.94
C CYS A 142 -0.43 8.87 6.65
N HIS A 143 -1.19 9.95 6.79
CA HIS A 143 -0.80 11.16 7.50
C HIS A 143 -1.29 11.13 8.96
N ALA A 144 -0.78 10.17 9.74
CA ALA A 144 -1.17 9.99 11.14
C ALA A 144 -0.91 11.26 11.98
N THR A 145 -1.98 11.96 12.34
CA THR A 145 -1.96 13.36 12.81
C THR A 145 -1.00 13.61 13.98
N ASN A 146 -1.06 12.75 15.01
CA ASN A 146 -0.23 12.91 16.21
C ASN A 146 1.23 12.53 15.95
N LEU A 147 1.51 11.53 15.10
CA LEU A 147 2.88 11.18 14.74
C LEU A 147 3.53 12.34 13.99
N ILE A 148 2.82 12.96 13.05
CA ILE A 148 3.28 14.18 12.36
C ILE A 148 3.55 15.30 13.36
N ALA A 149 2.65 15.57 14.30
CA ALA A 149 2.85 16.63 15.29
C ALA A 149 4.12 16.39 16.14
N LEU A 150 4.40 15.15 16.51
CA LEU A 150 5.58 14.79 17.30
C LEU A 150 6.91 15.06 16.57
N THR A 151 6.96 14.98 15.23
CA THR A 151 8.22 15.23 14.48
C THR A 151 8.68 16.69 14.48
N TYR A 152 7.85 17.62 14.94
CA TYR A 152 8.19 19.03 15.12
C TYR A 152 8.77 19.35 16.50
N VAL A 153 8.57 18.47 17.48
CA VAL A 153 8.85 18.76 18.91
C VAL A 153 9.76 17.74 19.57
N LEU A 154 9.81 16.50 19.06
CA LEU A 154 10.81 15.52 19.43
C LEU A 154 12.01 15.64 18.48
N GLU A 155 13.19 15.31 18.99
CA GLU A 155 14.35 15.11 18.11
C GLU A 155 14.06 13.92 17.19
N ASN A 156 14.26 14.11 15.89
CA ASN A 156 14.01 13.08 14.87
C ASN A 156 15.15 12.06 14.85
N ASN A 157 15.24 11.29 15.93
CA ASN A 157 16.17 10.20 16.17
C ASN A 157 15.37 8.93 16.53
N SER A 158 15.66 7.80 15.87
CA SER A 158 14.87 6.57 15.99
C SER A 158 14.77 6.06 17.43
N ASP A 159 15.88 6.04 18.18
CA ASP A 159 15.90 5.53 19.56
C ASP A 159 15.04 6.38 20.49
N LEU A 160 15.18 7.71 20.41
CA LEU A 160 14.41 8.63 21.23
C LEU A 160 12.92 8.57 20.87
N PHE A 161 12.59 8.60 19.58
CA PHE A 161 11.21 8.61 19.11
C PHE A 161 10.49 7.31 19.49
N THR A 162 11.12 6.16 19.24
CA THR A 162 10.64 4.83 19.64
C THR A 162 10.39 4.76 21.14
N ARG A 163 11.36 5.21 21.94
CA ARG A 163 11.24 5.21 23.39
C ARG A 163 10.03 6.02 23.86
N LYS A 164 9.76 7.18 23.27
CA LYS A 164 8.61 8.02 23.64
C LYS A 164 7.28 7.38 23.26
N LEU A 165 7.21 6.66 22.13
CA LEU A 165 6.02 5.90 21.76
C LEU A 165 5.78 4.72 22.72
N TRP A 166 6.83 3.95 23.08
CA TRP A 166 6.73 2.87 24.06
C TRP A 166 6.24 3.34 25.43
N GLU A 167 6.67 4.53 25.88
CA GLU A 167 6.21 5.12 27.14
C GLU A 167 4.73 5.55 27.08
N GLY A 168 4.23 5.92 25.90
CA GLY A 168 2.87 6.44 25.70
C GLY A 168 1.77 5.40 25.81
N SER A 169 2.06 4.12 25.59
CA SER A 169 1.12 3.00 25.76
C SER A 169 1.87 1.67 25.93
N THR A 170 1.56 0.91 26.99
CA THR A 170 2.30 -0.31 27.36
C THR A 170 2.43 -1.33 26.23
N GLU A 171 1.40 -1.46 25.40
CA GLU A 171 1.38 -2.40 24.28
C GLU A 171 2.38 -2.07 23.17
N CYS A 172 2.82 -0.81 23.03
CA CYS A 172 3.71 -0.38 21.97
C CYS A 172 5.04 -1.15 21.95
N LEU A 173 5.59 -1.47 23.12
CA LEU A 173 6.81 -2.27 23.24
C LEU A 173 6.63 -3.71 22.73
N VAL A 174 5.41 -4.25 22.81
CA VAL A 174 5.09 -5.60 22.34
C VAL A 174 4.71 -5.60 20.86
N VAL A 175 4.05 -4.54 20.38
CA VAL A 175 3.56 -4.44 18.99
C VAL A 175 4.70 -4.12 18.02
N PHE A 176 5.62 -3.23 18.40
CA PHE A 176 6.80 -2.87 17.60
C PHE A 176 8.05 -2.90 18.50
N PRO A 177 8.53 -4.10 18.85
CA PRO A 177 9.72 -4.26 19.70
C PRO A 177 11.02 -3.89 18.97
N ASP A 178 11.02 -3.93 17.64
CA ASP A 178 12.22 -3.68 16.85
C ASP A 178 12.57 -2.18 16.82
N ASP A 179 11.62 -1.29 16.53
CA ASP A 179 11.65 0.17 16.72
C ASP A 179 10.64 0.89 15.78
N VAL A 180 10.71 2.23 15.74
CA VAL A 180 10.22 3.09 14.66
C VAL A 180 11.42 3.86 14.08
N GLY A 181 11.84 3.46 12.88
CA GLY A 181 12.85 4.20 12.12
C GLY A 181 12.35 5.56 11.64
N ILE A 182 13.19 6.59 11.75
CA ILE A 182 12.89 7.94 11.26
C ILE A 182 13.90 8.40 10.21
N LEU A 183 13.40 8.90 9.09
CA LEU A 183 14.21 9.47 8.01
C LEU A 183 14.30 11.00 8.16
N PRO A 184 15.36 11.64 7.61
CA PRO A 184 15.32 13.08 7.41
C PRO A 184 14.16 13.47 6.49
N TRP A 185 13.75 14.73 6.53
CA TRP A 185 12.79 15.23 5.54
C TRP A 185 13.36 15.09 4.12
N MET A 186 12.56 14.50 3.24
CA MET A 186 12.89 14.27 1.84
C MET A 186 11.72 14.72 0.96
N VAL A 187 11.99 15.01 -0.30
CA VAL A 187 10.94 15.26 -1.29
C VAL A 187 10.19 13.93 -1.51
N PRO A 188 8.86 13.87 -1.37
CA PRO A 188 8.10 12.64 -1.53
C PRO A 188 7.95 12.24 -3.01
N GLY A 189 7.71 10.94 -3.26
CA GLY A 189 7.47 10.41 -4.61
C GLY A 189 8.71 10.33 -5.52
N THR A 190 9.90 10.33 -4.92
CA THR A 190 11.20 10.22 -5.61
C THR A 190 11.75 8.80 -5.63
#